data_AF-A0A640SD18-F1
#
_entry.id   AF-A0A640SD18-F1
#
_cell.length_a   1.000
_cell.length_b   1.000
_cell.length_c   1.000
_cell.angle_alpha   90.00
_cell.angle_beta   90.00
_cell.angle_gamma   90.00
#
_symmetry.space_group_name_H-M   'P 1'
#
loop_
_entity.id
_entity.type
_entity.pdbx_description
1 polymer ?
#
loop_
_entity_poly.entity_id
_entity_poly.type
_entity_poly.pdbx_seq_one_letter_code
_entity_poly.pdbx_strand_id
1 'polypeptide(L)'
;MTHASEQTPAAAPDAPDAPDAPNASGAQADGAARVRPAITVAPVATPAPPGPVPPVVPAPPSLEDRAVGALVGAAVGDALGGPVEGWSPEEIVKRHGGRVGGIVGPFHDDWRTARPIAPYHKGDGHVTDDTLMTHALVRVYETVRDHLDAYDIADHLVPDLIGTPRWIPELETEALPLQRIFLAEKWIVARLHYGHADPREAGVGNIVNCGAAMYMAPVGIVNAGNPDRAYAEALDISAAHQSSYGREAAGVFAAAVAAAFMPDATPSSVVVQALRLAKDGTRAAIEAVCEAAATLTDPESALMPLRAAIAPFDTVGPDYRNPSLGARRPSRLHAVEELPIALGMVLIGGGDFRATVLGAVNYGRDCDSIATMSGALVGALRGAAAVPAEWSEEVARASRLDLQAPGAALATVAREVFTRDRARARTHEQAFTAISAIPAMTEAGGR
;
A
#
# COMPACT_ATOMS: atom_id res chain seq x y z
N MET A 1 -34.01 -17.24 -48.98
CA MET A 1 -33.27 -18.37 -49.57
C MET A 1 -32.01 -18.52 -48.73
N THR A 2 -32.04 -19.49 -47.79
CA THR A 2 -31.19 -20.71 -47.78
C THR A 2 -29.78 -20.41 -47.30
N HIS A 3 -29.14 -21.10 -46.36
CA HIS A 3 -29.41 -22.19 -45.41
C HIS A 3 -28.15 -22.22 -44.50
N ALA A 4 -28.25 -22.42 -43.17
CA ALA A 4 -27.79 -23.60 -42.40
C ALA A 4 -26.25 -23.91 -42.49
N SER A 5 -25.53 -24.39 -41.47
CA SER A 5 -25.87 -25.19 -40.27
C SER A 5 -24.68 -25.13 -39.27
N GLU A 6 -24.91 -25.13 -37.94
CA GLU A 6 -24.75 -26.26 -36.96
C GLU A 6 -23.30 -26.46 -36.43
N GLN A 7 -22.98 -26.99 -35.24
CA GLN A 7 -23.60 -27.44 -33.97
C GLN A 7 -22.39 -27.66 -33.01
N THR A 8 -22.49 -27.70 -31.67
CA THR A 8 -22.74 -28.86 -30.76
C THR A 8 -22.48 -28.35 -29.31
N PRO A 9 -22.87 -29.01 -28.17
CA PRO A 9 -22.38 -30.34 -27.75
C PRO A 9 -23.40 -31.25 -26.99
N ALA A 10 -22.92 -32.46 -26.70
CA ALA A 10 -23.57 -33.67 -26.21
C ALA A 10 -23.79 -33.75 -24.67
N ALA A 11 -24.70 -34.65 -24.23
CA ALA A 11 -24.41 -35.83 -23.38
C ALA A 11 -25.70 -36.51 -22.84
N ALA A 12 -25.70 -37.84 -22.83
CA ALA A 12 -26.58 -38.77 -22.09
C ALA A 12 -25.66 -39.70 -21.25
N PRO A 13 -26.10 -40.49 -20.24
CA PRO A 13 -27.07 -41.59 -20.44
C PRO A 13 -28.01 -41.94 -19.26
N ASP A 14 -29.04 -42.74 -19.58
CA ASP A 14 -29.91 -43.54 -18.68
C ASP A 14 -29.39 -44.98 -18.52
N ALA A 15 -29.68 -45.67 -17.40
CA ALA A 15 -30.21 -47.05 -17.34
C ALA A 15 -30.40 -47.62 -15.90
N PRO A 16 -31.24 -48.67 -15.67
CA PRO A 16 -31.96 -48.96 -14.40
C PRO A 16 -31.81 -50.38 -13.77
N ASP A 17 -32.36 -50.52 -12.54
CA ASP A 17 -33.07 -51.62 -11.80
C ASP A 17 -32.63 -53.12 -11.62
N ALA A 18 -32.54 -53.52 -10.33
CA ALA A 18 -33.17 -54.68 -9.57
C ALA A 18 -32.77 -56.19 -9.80
N PRO A 19 -33.19 -57.20 -8.97
CA PRO A 19 -33.25 -57.40 -7.48
C PRO A 19 -32.87 -58.84 -6.95
N ASP A 20 -33.13 -59.08 -5.64
CA ASP A 20 -33.50 -60.34 -4.89
C ASP A 20 -32.51 -61.23 -4.04
N ALA A 21 -32.65 -61.08 -2.70
CA ALA A 21 -33.03 -62.07 -1.64
C ALA A 21 -32.13 -63.32 -1.26
N PRO A 22 -32.48 -64.14 -0.23
CA PRO A 22 -31.96 -64.08 1.16
C PRO A 22 -31.38 -65.43 1.70
N ASN A 23 -30.90 -65.50 2.97
CA ASN A 23 -31.24 -66.52 4.02
C ASN A 23 -30.24 -66.55 5.21
N ALA A 24 -30.66 -67.25 6.27
CA ALA A 24 -30.46 -67.12 7.71
C ALA A 24 -29.32 -67.94 8.40
N SER A 25 -29.34 -67.83 9.74
CA SER A 25 -28.94 -68.79 10.81
C SER A 25 -27.65 -68.42 11.60
N GLY A 26 -27.57 -68.54 12.93
CA GLY A 26 -28.53 -69.06 13.92
C GLY A 26 -28.05 -68.93 15.38
N ALA A 27 -28.99 -69.27 16.29
CA ALA A 27 -28.95 -69.72 17.70
C ALA A 27 -27.76 -69.36 18.62
N GLN A 28 -27.94 -68.66 19.74
CA GLN A 28 -28.62 -69.02 21.02
C GLN A 28 -28.03 -70.18 21.82
N ALA A 29 -27.68 -69.88 23.08
CA ALA A 29 -27.86 -70.68 24.33
C ALA A 29 -26.78 -70.24 25.37
N ASP A 30 -26.96 -70.26 26.68
CA ASP A 30 -28.07 -70.27 27.65
C ASP A 30 -27.37 -70.27 29.03
N GLY A 31 -27.96 -69.73 30.11
CA GLY A 31 -27.34 -69.91 31.44
C GLY A 31 -27.77 -68.96 32.56
N ALA A 32 -28.83 -69.33 33.27
CA ALA A 32 -29.52 -68.59 34.32
C ALA A 32 -28.76 -68.38 35.65
N ALA A 33 -29.08 -67.28 36.38
CA ALA A 33 -29.68 -67.34 37.72
C ALA A 33 -29.97 -65.95 38.35
N ARG A 34 -31.28 -65.70 38.56
CA ARG A 34 -32.04 -64.95 39.60
C ARG A 34 -31.26 -64.29 40.76
N VAL A 35 -31.67 -63.20 41.44
CA VAL A 35 -32.65 -62.08 41.36
C VAL A 35 -32.32 -61.18 42.57
N ARG A 36 -32.28 -59.83 42.44
CA ARG A 36 -32.72 -58.82 43.45
C ARG A 36 -32.57 -57.36 42.96
N PRO A 37 -33.29 -56.39 43.56
CA PRO A 37 -34.42 -55.66 42.98
C PRO A 37 -34.04 -54.36 42.22
N ALA A 38 -35.01 -53.88 41.44
CA ALA A 38 -34.94 -52.76 40.52
C ALA A 38 -34.42 -51.45 41.14
N ILE A 39 -33.37 -50.91 40.52
CA ILE A 39 -33.04 -49.48 40.51
C ILE A 39 -33.07 -49.08 39.04
N THR A 40 -33.99 -48.18 38.68
CA THR A 40 -34.04 -47.54 37.36
C THR A 40 -32.79 -46.69 37.17
N VAL A 41 -31.83 -47.21 36.39
CA VAL A 41 -30.71 -46.42 35.89
C VAL A 41 -31.16 -45.80 34.57
N ALA A 42 -31.25 -44.47 34.53
CA ALA A 42 -31.46 -43.73 33.30
C ALA A 42 -30.36 -44.07 32.27
N PRO A 43 -30.68 -44.19 30.97
CA PRO A 43 -29.65 -44.46 29.97
C PRO A 43 -28.62 -43.34 30.01
N VAL A 44 -27.34 -43.72 30.17
CA VAL A 44 -26.22 -42.82 29.95
C VAL A 44 -26.31 -42.35 28.51
N ALA A 45 -26.60 -41.07 28.30
CA ALA A 45 -26.60 -40.47 26.99
C ALA A 45 -25.22 -40.67 26.37
N THR A 46 -25.17 -41.29 25.18
CA THR A 46 -24.00 -41.28 24.32
C THR A 46 -23.52 -39.84 24.16
N PRO A 47 -22.23 -39.53 24.35
CA PRO A 47 -21.73 -38.18 24.15
C PRO A 47 -22.07 -37.76 22.72
N ALA A 48 -22.75 -36.62 22.59
CA ALA A 48 -23.04 -36.04 21.29
C ALA A 48 -21.72 -35.87 20.52
N PRO A 49 -21.73 -36.07 19.18
CA PRO A 49 -20.55 -35.77 18.37
C PRO A 49 -20.11 -34.33 18.66
N PRO A 50 -18.79 -34.06 18.73
CA PRO A 50 -18.31 -32.70 18.96
C PRO A 50 -18.97 -31.78 17.94
N GLY A 51 -19.63 -30.74 18.44
CA GLY A 51 -20.23 -29.73 17.59
C GLY A 51 -19.18 -29.17 16.62
N PRO A 52 -19.60 -28.62 15.47
CA PRO A 52 -18.66 -28.04 14.51
C PRO A 52 -17.72 -27.09 15.25
N VAL A 53 -16.41 -27.32 15.11
CA VAL A 53 -15.38 -26.43 15.63
C VAL A 53 -15.72 -25.04 15.08
N PRO A 54 -15.94 -24.02 15.93
CA PRO A 54 -16.23 -22.69 15.43
C PRO A 54 -15.11 -22.29 14.46
N PRO A 55 -15.42 -21.67 13.32
CA PRO A 55 -14.40 -21.27 12.36
C PRO A 55 -13.34 -20.47 13.12
N VAL A 56 -12.09 -20.92 13.04
CA VAL A 56 -10.96 -20.19 13.61
C VAL A 56 -10.92 -18.86 12.87
N VAL A 57 -11.42 -17.80 13.51
CA VAL A 57 -11.26 -16.44 12.98
C VAL A 57 -9.75 -16.22 12.92
N PRO A 58 -9.18 -15.96 11.73
CA PRO A 58 -7.74 -15.77 11.61
C PRO A 58 -7.32 -14.64 12.55
N ALA A 59 -6.24 -14.86 13.30
CA ALA A 59 -5.69 -13.83 14.17
C ALA A 59 -5.35 -12.59 13.33
N PRO A 60 -5.57 -11.37 13.85
CA PRO A 60 -5.22 -10.16 13.12
C PRO A 60 -3.71 -10.16 12.80
N PRO A 61 -3.32 -9.64 11.63
CA PRO A 61 -1.93 -9.68 11.20
C PRO A 61 -1.05 -8.85 12.14
N SER A 62 0.16 -9.36 12.40
CA SER A 62 1.13 -8.73 13.29
C SER A 62 1.70 -7.42 12.71
N LEU A 63 2.39 -6.62 13.53
CA LEU A 63 3.12 -5.44 13.04
C LEU A 63 4.07 -5.77 11.88
N GLU A 64 4.79 -6.89 12.00
CA GLU A 64 5.75 -7.32 10.99
C GLU A 64 5.05 -7.77 9.72
N ASP A 65 3.99 -8.59 9.84
CA ASP A 65 3.22 -9.06 8.69
C ASP A 65 2.54 -7.90 7.93
N ARG A 66 2.04 -6.90 8.65
CA ARG A 66 1.49 -5.67 8.05
C ARG A 66 2.57 -4.80 7.41
N ALA A 67 3.75 -4.67 8.02
CA ALA A 67 4.86 -3.92 7.45
C ALA A 67 5.41 -4.57 6.16
N VAL A 68 5.57 -5.90 6.18
CA VAL A 68 5.92 -6.69 4.98
C VAL A 68 4.83 -6.55 3.92
N GLY A 69 3.55 -6.73 4.29
CA GLY A 69 2.44 -6.56 3.37
C GLY A 69 2.41 -5.17 2.73
N ALA A 70 2.65 -4.11 3.51
CA ALA A 70 2.69 -2.75 2.99
C ALA A 70 3.82 -2.55 1.96
N LEU A 71 5.05 -2.97 2.25
CA LEU A 71 6.17 -2.74 1.33
C LEU A 71 6.17 -3.69 0.12
N VAL A 72 5.78 -4.96 0.32
CA VAL A 72 5.61 -5.91 -0.80
C VAL A 72 4.44 -5.47 -1.68
N GLY A 73 3.34 -5.04 -1.07
CA GLY A 73 2.17 -4.54 -1.79
C GLY A 73 2.48 -3.29 -2.62
N ALA A 74 3.27 -2.38 -2.06
CA ALA A 74 3.79 -1.22 -2.77
C ALA A 74 4.63 -1.63 -4.00
N ALA A 75 5.62 -2.52 -3.81
CA ALA A 75 6.51 -2.97 -4.87
C ALA A 75 5.81 -3.76 -5.98
N VAL A 76 4.78 -4.55 -5.63
CA VAL A 76 3.94 -5.24 -6.62
C VAL A 76 3.09 -4.24 -7.40
N GLY A 77 2.49 -3.25 -6.72
CA GLY A 77 1.73 -2.18 -7.38
C GLY A 77 2.59 -1.42 -8.39
N ASP A 78 3.77 -0.98 -7.95
CA ASP A 78 4.81 -0.35 -8.75
C ASP A 78 5.14 -1.15 -10.03
N ALA A 79 5.55 -2.42 -9.87
CA ALA A 79 5.96 -3.26 -11.00
C ALA A 79 4.81 -3.57 -11.99
N LEU A 80 3.56 -3.65 -11.53
CA LEU A 80 2.40 -3.85 -12.40
C LEU A 80 2.01 -2.56 -13.15
N GLY A 81 2.14 -1.40 -12.49
CA GLY A 81 1.80 -0.10 -13.07
C GLY A 81 2.85 0.45 -14.03
N GLY A 82 4.13 0.18 -13.77
CA GLY A 82 5.27 0.71 -14.54
C GLY A 82 5.16 0.54 -16.06
N PRO A 83 4.86 -0.66 -16.61
CA PRO A 83 4.75 -0.84 -18.06
C PRO A 83 3.61 -0.06 -18.73
N VAL A 84 2.62 0.45 -17.99
CA VAL A 84 1.48 1.19 -18.56
C VAL A 84 1.41 2.65 -18.08
N GLU A 85 2.43 3.11 -17.37
CA GLU A 85 2.56 4.50 -16.94
C GLU A 85 2.51 5.47 -18.13
N GLY A 86 1.72 6.53 -17.95
CA GLY A 86 1.52 7.63 -18.85
C GLY A 86 0.47 7.40 -19.92
N TRP A 87 -0.15 6.21 -19.98
CA TRP A 87 -1.13 5.87 -21.02
C TRP A 87 -2.57 6.00 -20.53
N SER A 88 -3.51 6.24 -21.45
CA SER A 88 -4.94 6.24 -21.12
C SER A 88 -5.49 4.81 -20.96
N PRO A 89 -6.61 4.62 -20.24
CA PRO A 89 -7.29 3.32 -20.16
C PRO A 89 -7.56 2.67 -21.53
N GLU A 90 -7.90 3.46 -22.54
CA GLU A 90 -8.17 2.98 -23.90
C GLU A 90 -6.88 2.56 -24.63
N GLU A 91 -5.79 3.30 -24.44
CA GLU A 91 -4.48 2.97 -25.02
C GLU A 91 -3.91 1.68 -24.42
N ILE A 92 -4.10 1.48 -23.11
CA ILE A 92 -3.76 0.24 -22.41
C ILE A 92 -4.51 -0.95 -23.03
N VAL A 93 -5.83 -0.84 -23.17
CA VAL A 93 -6.65 -1.89 -23.81
C VAL A 93 -6.19 -2.17 -25.24
N LYS A 94 -5.92 -1.11 -26.01
CA LYS A 94 -5.43 -1.24 -27.38
C LYS A 94 -4.06 -1.93 -27.45
N ARG A 95 -3.15 -1.64 -26.52
CA ARG A 95 -1.79 -2.22 -26.48
C ARG A 95 -1.78 -3.70 -26.09
N HIS A 96 -2.62 -4.08 -25.12
CA HIS A 96 -2.58 -5.42 -24.52
C HIS A 96 -3.74 -6.33 -24.97
N GLY A 97 -4.65 -5.84 -25.81
CA GLY A 97 -5.83 -6.60 -26.28
C GLY A 97 -6.91 -6.77 -25.20
N GLY A 98 -6.83 -6.01 -24.11
CA GLY A 98 -7.68 -6.10 -22.93
C GLY A 98 -7.09 -5.32 -21.76
N ARG A 99 -7.79 -5.34 -20.62
CA ARG A 99 -7.27 -4.78 -19.37
C ARG A 99 -6.04 -5.55 -18.89
N VAL A 100 -5.14 -4.88 -18.20
CA VAL A 100 -4.02 -5.52 -17.51
C VAL A 100 -4.59 -6.39 -16.38
N GLY A 101 -4.24 -7.68 -16.38
CA GLY A 101 -4.69 -8.66 -15.38
C GLY A 101 -3.58 -9.19 -14.46
N GLY A 102 -2.36 -8.65 -14.59
CA GLY A 102 -1.15 -9.07 -13.89
C GLY A 102 0.10 -8.47 -14.54
N ILE A 103 1.25 -9.13 -14.39
CA ILE A 103 2.52 -8.68 -14.97
C ILE A 103 2.46 -8.73 -16.49
N VAL A 104 2.89 -7.64 -17.13
CA VAL A 104 2.98 -7.49 -18.59
C VAL A 104 4.35 -6.96 -18.99
N GLY A 105 4.75 -7.22 -20.23
CA GLY A 105 5.98 -6.66 -20.78
C GLY A 105 5.88 -5.16 -21.06
N PRO A 106 7.00 -4.52 -21.45
CA PRO A 106 7.07 -3.08 -21.63
C PRO A 106 6.10 -2.54 -22.69
N PHE A 107 5.64 -1.30 -22.51
CA PHE A 107 4.76 -0.68 -23.51
C PHE A 107 5.42 -0.62 -24.88
N HIS A 108 6.71 -0.30 -24.94
CA HIS A 108 7.51 -0.26 -26.16
C HIS A 108 8.43 -1.47 -26.22
N ASP A 109 8.31 -2.28 -27.27
CA ASP A 109 9.19 -3.45 -27.47
C ASP A 109 10.66 -3.02 -27.62
N ASP A 110 10.93 -1.80 -28.09
CA ASP A 110 12.25 -1.17 -28.22
C ASP A 110 12.61 -0.25 -27.03
N TRP A 111 12.16 -0.59 -25.82
CA TRP A 111 12.33 0.20 -24.59
C TRP A 111 13.75 0.75 -24.34
N ARG A 112 14.80 0.02 -24.77
CA ARG A 112 16.21 0.45 -24.64
C ARG A 112 16.50 1.76 -25.38
N THR A 113 15.77 2.02 -26.47
CA THR A 113 15.97 3.18 -27.34
C THR A 113 14.76 4.11 -27.42
N ALA A 114 13.58 3.68 -26.97
CA ALA A 114 12.34 4.46 -26.98
C ALA A 114 12.48 5.82 -26.25
N ARG A 115 12.41 6.95 -26.97
CA ARG A 115 12.49 8.29 -26.35
C ARG A 115 11.10 8.82 -26.01
N PRO A 116 10.95 9.62 -24.94
CA PRO A 116 12.01 10.13 -24.04
C PRO A 116 12.32 9.23 -22.82
N ILE A 117 11.68 8.06 -22.70
CA ILE A 117 11.66 7.24 -21.46
C ILE A 117 12.87 6.32 -21.32
N ALA A 118 13.52 5.94 -22.42
CA ALA A 118 14.69 5.08 -22.42
C ALA A 118 15.81 5.62 -21.49
N PRO A 119 16.63 4.73 -20.91
CA PRO A 119 16.73 3.29 -21.23
C PRO A 119 16.03 2.38 -20.21
N TYR A 120 14.84 2.75 -19.72
CA TYR A 120 14.19 2.03 -18.63
C TYR A 120 13.36 0.83 -19.10
N HIS A 121 13.66 -0.36 -18.57
CA HIS A 121 12.93 -1.60 -18.77
C HIS A 121 11.66 -1.66 -17.88
N LYS A 122 10.72 -0.73 -18.08
CA LYS A 122 9.44 -0.71 -17.34
C LYS A 122 8.53 -1.84 -17.85
N GLY A 123 8.45 -2.94 -17.09
CA GLY A 123 7.67 -4.14 -17.43
C GLY A 123 8.35 -5.42 -16.96
N ASP A 124 7.77 -6.58 -17.29
CA ASP A 124 8.31 -7.91 -16.99
C ASP A 124 8.64 -8.15 -15.51
N GLY A 125 7.94 -7.46 -14.60
CA GLY A 125 8.12 -7.59 -13.15
C GLY A 125 9.23 -6.72 -12.57
N HIS A 126 9.80 -5.79 -13.34
CA HIS A 126 10.73 -4.79 -12.82
C HIS A 126 10.01 -3.70 -12.04
N VAL A 127 10.44 -3.48 -10.80
CA VAL A 127 10.05 -2.31 -9.99
C VAL A 127 10.67 -1.03 -10.51
N THR A 128 10.07 0.10 -10.16
CA THR A 128 10.44 1.44 -10.59
C THR A 128 10.98 2.29 -9.41
N ASP A 129 10.90 3.62 -9.46
CA ASP A 129 11.63 4.52 -8.54
C ASP A 129 10.93 4.65 -7.22
N ASP A 130 9.62 4.47 -7.22
CA ASP A 130 8.79 4.18 -6.08
C ASP A 130 9.46 3.19 -5.13
N THR A 131 9.77 1.98 -5.61
CA THR A 131 10.39 0.94 -4.78
C THR A 131 11.84 1.27 -4.44
N LEU A 132 12.61 1.83 -5.38
CA LEU A 132 14.01 2.19 -5.12
C LEU A 132 14.13 3.26 -4.03
N MET A 133 13.29 4.29 -4.08
CA MET A 133 13.21 5.35 -3.07
C MET A 133 12.65 4.83 -1.75
N THR A 134 11.66 3.95 -1.79
CA THR A 134 11.11 3.27 -0.59
C THR A 134 12.20 2.50 0.14
N HIS A 135 12.95 1.66 -0.58
CA HIS A 135 14.06 0.90 -0.01
C HIS A 135 15.19 1.82 0.47
N ALA A 136 15.42 2.97 -0.20
CA ALA A 136 16.40 3.95 0.26
C ALA A 136 16.00 4.59 1.59
N LEU A 137 14.73 4.97 1.75
CA LEU A 137 14.23 5.49 3.02
C LEU A 137 14.28 4.42 4.15
N VAL A 138 13.97 3.16 3.85
CA VAL A 138 14.13 2.06 4.82
C VAL A 138 15.57 1.97 5.32
N ARG A 139 16.57 2.06 4.44
CA ARG A 139 17.99 2.03 4.84
C ARG A 139 18.38 3.21 5.73
N VAL A 140 17.78 4.39 5.53
CA VAL A 140 17.98 5.55 6.42
C VAL A 140 17.44 5.23 7.81
N TYR A 141 16.22 4.69 7.91
CA TYR A 141 15.67 4.25 9.18
C TYR A 141 16.50 3.15 9.86
N GLU A 142 17.05 2.19 9.11
CA GLU A 142 17.94 1.16 9.65
C GLU A 142 19.25 1.74 10.20
N THR A 143 19.71 2.86 9.64
CA THR A 143 20.93 3.56 10.07
C THR A 143 20.66 4.41 11.30
N VAL A 144 19.63 5.26 11.26
CA VAL A 144 19.33 6.25 12.32
C VAL A 144 18.67 5.59 13.52
N ARG A 145 17.82 4.57 13.30
CA ARG A 145 17.06 3.87 14.36
C ARG A 145 16.19 4.79 15.22
N ASP A 146 15.72 5.89 14.64
CA ASP A 146 14.87 6.90 15.27
C ASP A 146 13.88 7.51 14.27
N HIS A 147 13.03 8.42 14.74
CA HIS A 147 12.29 9.32 13.87
C HIS A 147 13.25 10.18 13.03
N LEU A 148 12.92 10.39 11.76
CA LEU A 148 13.75 11.15 10.83
C LEU A 148 13.22 12.58 10.64
N ASP A 149 14.11 13.49 10.27
CA ASP A 149 13.77 14.83 9.81
C ASP A 149 14.43 15.15 8.46
N ALA A 150 14.29 16.39 7.97
CA ALA A 150 14.91 16.81 6.72
C ALA A 150 16.45 16.68 6.70
N TYR A 151 17.12 16.76 7.85
CA TYR A 151 18.58 16.66 7.95
C TYR A 151 19.04 15.21 7.78
N ASP A 152 18.29 14.23 8.27
CA ASP A 152 18.60 12.82 8.00
C ASP A 152 18.57 12.50 6.49
N ILE A 153 17.74 13.21 5.72
CA ILE A 153 17.74 13.10 4.26
C ILE A 153 19.03 13.64 3.65
N ALA A 154 19.56 14.76 4.16
CA ALA A 154 20.83 15.31 3.73
C ALA A 154 22.03 14.43 4.17
N ASP A 155 21.99 13.91 5.39
CA ASP A 155 23.10 13.20 6.02
C ASP A 155 23.18 11.72 5.62
N HIS A 156 22.06 11.11 5.23
CA HIS A 156 21.99 9.68 4.95
C HIS A 156 21.41 9.33 3.58
N LEU A 157 20.25 9.89 3.20
CA LEU A 157 19.62 9.54 1.91
C LEU A 157 20.47 10.02 0.73
N VAL A 158 20.84 11.30 0.71
CA VAL A 158 21.60 11.90 -0.40
C VAL A 158 22.95 11.19 -0.61
N PRO A 159 23.78 10.94 0.43
CA PRO A 159 25.00 10.16 0.28
C PRO A 159 24.76 8.76 -0.28
N ASP A 160 23.69 8.07 0.12
CA ASP A 160 23.37 6.75 -0.42
C ASP A 160 23.02 6.81 -1.91
N LEU A 161 22.21 7.79 -2.33
CA LEU A 161 21.77 7.96 -3.72
C LEU A 161 22.94 8.22 -4.69
N ILE A 162 24.00 8.88 -4.22
CA ILE A 162 25.13 9.33 -5.07
C ILE A 162 26.43 8.56 -4.83
N GLY A 163 26.54 7.83 -3.71
CA GLY A 163 27.78 7.21 -3.27
C GLY A 163 27.78 5.68 -3.31
N THR A 164 26.60 5.05 -3.32
CA THR A 164 26.50 3.58 -3.20
C THR A 164 25.87 2.97 -4.45
N PRO A 165 26.67 2.31 -5.33
CA PRO A 165 26.12 1.55 -6.46
C PRO A 165 25.24 0.41 -5.99
N ARG A 166 24.13 0.18 -6.71
CA ARG A 166 23.15 -0.88 -6.44
C ARG A 166 22.66 -1.46 -7.76
N TRP A 167 22.19 -2.70 -7.73
CA TRP A 167 21.44 -3.26 -8.85
C TRP A 167 20.17 -2.43 -9.09
N ILE A 168 20.01 -1.92 -10.31
CA ILE A 168 18.85 -1.15 -10.74
C ILE A 168 18.06 -2.00 -11.74
N PRO A 169 16.86 -2.52 -11.38
CA PRO A 169 16.07 -3.42 -12.23
C PRO A 169 15.84 -2.89 -13.65
N GLU A 170 15.29 -1.68 -13.79
CA GLU A 170 14.99 -1.11 -15.12
C GLU A 170 16.23 -0.78 -15.97
N LEU A 171 17.41 -0.65 -15.37
CA LEU A 171 18.65 -0.45 -16.13
C LEU A 171 19.37 -1.77 -16.40
N GLU A 172 18.95 -2.85 -15.76
CA GLU A 172 19.59 -4.17 -15.80
C GLU A 172 21.11 -4.12 -15.51
N THR A 173 21.53 -3.21 -14.62
CA THR A 173 22.94 -2.99 -14.28
C THR A 173 23.12 -2.50 -12.84
N GLU A 174 24.32 -2.66 -12.30
CA GLU A 174 24.75 -1.88 -11.14
C GLU A 174 24.97 -0.43 -11.54
N ALA A 175 24.33 0.48 -10.80
CA ALA A 175 24.36 1.92 -11.04
C ALA A 175 24.10 2.68 -9.73
N LEU A 176 24.39 3.98 -9.71
CA LEU A 176 23.94 4.84 -8.63
C LEU A 176 22.42 5.02 -8.72
N PRO A 177 21.65 4.91 -7.61
CA PRO A 177 20.20 5.18 -7.63
C PRO A 177 19.85 6.50 -8.30
N LEU A 178 20.67 7.55 -8.12
CA LEU A 178 20.53 8.85 -8.79
C LEU A 178 20.38 8.77 -10.32
N GLN A 179 20.99 7.78 -10.96
CA GLN A 179 20.94 7.65 -12.42
C GLN A 179 19.53 7.29 -12.90
N ARG A 180 18.79 6.53 -12.10
CA ARG A 180 17.45 6.08 -12.44
C ARG A 180 16.39 7.09 -11.98
N ILE A 181 16.34 7.39 -10.67
CA ILE A 181 15.21 8.10 -10.04
C ILE A 181 14.73 9.32 -10.83
N PHE A 182 13.44 9.65 -10.77
CA PHE A 182 12.88 10.72 -11.57
C PHE A 182 13.47 12.10 -11.20
N LEU A 183 13.21 13.10 -12.07
CA LEU A 183 13.83 14.43 -11.99
C LEU A 183 13.51 15.14 -10.67
N ALA A 184 12.33 14.87 -10.09
CA ALA A 184 11.93 15.44 -8.81
C ALA A 184 12.83 14.93 -7.67
N GLU A 185 13.26 13.67 -7.69
CA GLU A 185 14.13 13.08 -6.68
C GLU A 185 15.58 13.52 -6.92
N LYS A 186 16.00 13.67 -8.19
CA LYS A 186 17.32 14.28 -8.52
C LYS A 186 17.45 15.71 -7.97
N TRP A 187 16.34 16.44 -7.82
CA TRP A 187 16.32 17.77 -7.20
C TRP A 187 16.84 17.74 -5.76
N ILE A 188 16.56 16.69 -4.99
CA ILE A 188 17.04 16.52 -3.62
C ILE A 188 18.57 16.65 -3.59
N VAL A 189 19.24 15.90 -4.48
CA VAL A 189 20.70 15.94 -4.62
C VAL A 189 21.17 17.30 -5.14
N ALA A 190 20.50 17.85 -6.16
CA ALA A 190 20.87 19.16 -6.70
C ALA A 190 20.83 20.25 -5.63
N ARG A 191 19.83 20.24 -4.74
CA ARG A 191 19.65 21.27 -3.70
C ARG A 191 20.52 21.05 -2.48
N LEU A 192 20.64 19.83 -1.99
CA LEU A 192 21.36 19.53 -0.76
C LEU A 192 22.86 19.36 -1.00
N HIS A 193 23.24 18.53 -1.98
CA HIS A 193 24.65 18.22 -2.21
C HIS A 193 25.39 19.34 -2.94
N TYR A 194 24.79 19.89 -4.01
CA TYR A 194 25.44 20.92 -4.83
C TYR A 194 25.00 22.34 -4.49
N GLY A 195 23.73 22.51 -4.13
CA GLY A 195 23.16 23.82 -3.79
C GLY A 195 23.39 24.25 -2.35
N HIS A 196 23.76 23.32 -1.46
CA HIS A 196 23.91 23.53 -0.02
C HIS A 196 22.74 24.30 0.62
N ALA A 197 21.52 24.06 0.12
CA ALA A 197 20.31 24.65 0.68
C ALA A 197 20.05 24.10 2.08
N ASP A 198 19.35 24.86 2.93
CA ASP A 198 18.83 24.32 4.19
C ASP A 198 17.90 23.12 3.87
N PRO A 199 18.10 21.95 4.51
CA PRO A 199 17.26 20.79 4.25
C PRO A 199 15.76 21.04 4.41
N ARG A 200 15.33 21.92 5.32
CA ARG A 200 13.91 22.25 5.54
C ARG A 200 13.28 23.06 4.40
N GLU A 201 14.10 23.62 3.51
CA GLU A 201 13.67 24.46 2.40
C GLU A 201 14.07 23.90 1.02
N ALA A 202 14.77 22.77 0.99
CA ALA A 202 15.37 22.26 -0.24
C ALA A 202 14.33 21.87 -1.30
N GLY A 203 13.15 21.40 -0.88
CA GLY A 203 12.04 21.07 -1.78
C GLY A 203 11.36 22.27 -2.45
N VAL A 204 11.65 23.51 -2.02
CA VAL A 204 11.13 24.72 -2.67
C VAL A 204 11.75 24.89 -4.06
N GLY A 205 10.89 25.13 -5.05
CA GLY A 205 11.28 25.27 -6.45
C GLY A 205 11.33 23.95 -7.23
N ASN A 206 11.08 22.81 -6.58
CA ASN A 206 10.97 21.53 -7.27
C ASN A 206 9.70 21.45 -8.13
N ILE A 207 9.69 20.46 -9.03
CA ILE A 207 8.54 20.00 -9.78
C ILE A 207 7.55 19.38 -8.78
N VAL A 208 6.36 19.97 -8.62
CA VAL A 208 5.36 19.46 -7.66
C VAL A 208 4.66 18.23 -8.26
N ASN A 209 4.97 17.05 -7.74
CA ASN A 209 4.43 15.75 -8.15
C ASN A 209 4.26 14.82 -6.93
N CYS A 210 3.89 13.56 -7.17
CA CYS A 210 3.76 12.50 -6.16
C CYS A 210 5.10 11.98 -5.61
N GLY A 211 6.25 12.45 -6.10
CA GLY A 211 7.55 11.84 -5.86
C GLY A 211 7.92 11.66 -4.38
N ALA A 212 7.49 12.58 -3.51
CA ALA A 212 7.66 12.39 -2.06
C ALA A 212 6.63 11.40 -1.47
N ALA A 213 5.41 11.38 -1.99
CA ALA A 213 4.35 10.51 -1.48
C ALA A 213 4.60 9.03 -1.80
N MET A 214 5.08 8.71 -3.00
CA MET A 214 5.23 7.32 -3.45
C MET A 214 6.11 6.46 -2.54
N TYR A 215 7.11 7.06 -1.86
CA TYR A 215 8.01 6.34 -0.96
C TYR A 215 7.73 6.55 0.53
N MET A 216 6.59 7.13 0.92
CA MET A 216 6.34 7.52 2.32
C MET A 216 5.69 6.44 3.20
N ALA A 217 5.43 5.24 2.65
CA ALA A 217 4.94 4.10 3.43
C ALA A 217 5.83 3.74 4.64
N PRO A 218 7.18 3.79 4.57
CA PRO A 218 8.04 3.55 5.71
C PRO A 218 7.77 4.47 6.91
N VAL A 219 7.49 5.75 6.68
CA VAL A 219 7.16 6.70 7.75
C VAL A 219 5.87 6.29 8.45
N GLY A 220 4.86 5.86 7.69
CA GLY A 220 3.62 5.34 8.25
C GLY A 220 3.81 4.08 9.09
N ILE A 221 4.71 3.18 8.67
CA ILE A 221 5.03 1.94 9.40
C ILE A 221 5.76 2.24 10.71
N VAL A 222 6.75 3.15 10.70
CA VAL A 222 7.47 3.57 11.92
C VAL A 222 6.52 4.21 12.93
N ASN A 223 5.50 4.91 12.43
CA ASN A 223 4.45 5.54 13.23
C ASN A 223 3.17 4.69 13.33
N ALA A 224 3.26 3.36 13.21
CA ALA A 224 2.10 2.46 13.23
C ALA A 224 1.11 2.79 14.38
N GLY A 225 -0.14 3.09 14.03
CA GLY A 225 -1.18 3.47 14.98
C GLY A 225 -1.18 4.93 15.44
N ASN A 226 -0.32 5.79 14.87
CA ASN A 226 -0.26 7.23 15.18
C ASN A 226 -0.23 8.10 13.90
N PRO A 227 -1.40 8.34 13.28
CA PRO A 227 -1.50 9.12 12.04
C PRO A 227 -1.00 10.56 12.15
N ASP A 228 -1.19 11.23 13.29
CA ASP A 228 -0.76 12.61 13.49
C ASP A 228 0.76 12.75 13.49
N ARG A 229 1.47 11.82 14.13
CA ARG A 229 2.93 11.82 14.11
C ARG A 229 3.47 11.43 12.74
N ALA A 230 2.88 10.43 12.10
CA ALA A 230 3.25 10.03 10.73
C ALA A 230 3.14 11.21 9.76
N TYR A 231 2.04 11.98 9.84
CA TYR A 231 1.84 13.19 9.05
C TYR A 231 2.94 14.23 9.33
N ALA A 232 3.21 14.52 10.59
CA ALA A 232 4.21 15.51 10.98
C ALA A 232 5.64 15.13 10.54
N GLU A 233 6.04 13.88 10.76
CA GLU A 233 7.36 13.37 10.37
C GLU A 233 7.52 13.35 8.84
N ALA A 234 6.51 12.86 8.12
CA ALA A 234 6.53 12.86 6.66
C ALA A 234 6.61 14.27 6.09
N LEU A 235 5.93 15.25 6.70
CA LEU A 235 6.09 16.66 6.32
C LEU A 235 7.51 17.16 6.57
N ASP A 236 8.15 16.82 7.68
CA ASP A 236 9.54 17.25 7.95
C ASP A 236 10.51 16.61 6.93
N ILE A 237 10.50 15.29 6.81
CA ILE A 237 11.31 14.53 5.84
C ILE A 237 11.14 15.08 4.41
N SER A 238 9.89 15.24 3.96
CA SER A 238 9.61 15.69 2.59
C SER A 238 9.92 17.15 2.35
N ALA A 239 10.25 17.96 3.38
CA ALA A 239 10.74 19.32 3.19
C ALA A 239 12.03 19.38 2.36
N ALA A 240 12.84 18.32 2.45
CA ALA A 240 14.06 18.14 1.68
C ALA A 240 13.81 17.89 0.18
N HIS A 241 12.61 17.45 -0.18
CA HIS A 241 12.29 16.96 -1.52
C HIS A 241 11.19 17.77 -2.20
N GLN A 242 10.08 18.00 -1.52
CA GLN A 242 8.87 18.55 -2.12
C GLN A 242 8.39 19.82 -1.40
N SER A 243 7.48 20.52 -2.08
CA SER A 243 6.74 21.64 -1.52
C SER A 243 5.28 21.56 -1.94
N SER A 244 4.43 22.45 -1.40
CA SER A 244 3.02 22.56 -1.79
C SER A 244 2.27 21.22 -1.68
N TYR A 245 1.36 20.92 -2.62
CA TYR A 245 0.50 19.74 -2.55
C TYR A 245 1.25 18.41 -2.73
N GLY A 246 2.47 18.40 -3.29
CA GLY A 246 3.33 17.21 -3.32
C GLY A 246 3.84 16.83 -1.92
N ARG A 247 4.22 17.84 -1.11
CA ARG A 247 4.59 17.67 0.30
C ARG A 247 3.37 17.31 1.16
N GLU A 248 2.23 17.96 0.93
CA GLU A 248 0.98 17.64 1.61
C GLU A 248 0.58 16.17 1.38
N ALA A 249 0.64 15.70 0.14
CA ALA A 249 0.30 14.31 -0.19
C ALA A 249 1.19 13.30 0.52
N ALA A 250 2.49 13.58 0.66
CA ALA A 250 3.40 12.72 1.41
C ALA A 250 2.99 12.58 2.89
N GLY A 251 2.64 13.71 3.52
CA GLY A 251 2.10 13.71 4.88
C GLY A 251 0.83 12.89 5.02
N VAL A 252 -0.14 13.12 4.13
CA VAL A 252 -1.44 12.44 4.17
C VAL A 252 -1.30 10.93 3.90
N PHE A 253 -0.45 10.54 2.95
CA PHE A 253 -0.21 9.13 2.65
C PHE A 253 0.45 8.40 3.83
N ALA A 254 1.49 8.98 4.45
CA ALA A 254 2.11 8.40 5.63
C ALA A 254 1.10 8.22 6.78
N ALA A 255 0.23 9.20 6.98
CA ALA A 255 -0.84 9.13 7.96
C ALA A 255 -1.87 8.03 7.65
N ALA A 256 -2.24 7.86 6.37
CA ALA A 256 -3.13 6.80 5.93
C ALA A 256 -2.50 5.41 6.17
N VAL A 257 -1.21 5.25 5.87
CA VAL A 257 -0.48 4.01 6.19
C VAL A 257 -0.46 3.77 7.70
N ALA A 258 -0.10 4.76 8.53
CA ALA A 258 -0.12 4.61 9.99
C ALA A 258 -1.53 4.26 10.53
N ALA A 259 -2.58 4.83 9.94
CA ALA A 259 -3.97 4.53 10.28
C ALA A 259 -4.37 3.10 9.95
N ALA A 260 -3.78 2.49 8.91
CA ALA A 260 -4.03 1.10 8.54
C ALA A 260 -3.52 0.09 9.59
N PHE A 261 -2.61 0.51 10.48
CA PHE A 261 -2.13 -0.29 11.62
C PHE A 261 -3.01 -0.19 12.87
N MET A 262 -4.10 0.59 12.83
CA MET A 262 -5.08 0.57 13.93
C MET A 262 -5.74 -0.81 14.04
N PRO A 263 -6.03 -1.33 15.24
CA PRO A 263 -6.51 -2.71 15.42
C PRO A 263 -7.78 -3.06 14.62
N ASP A 264 -8.68 -2.10 14.44
CA ASP A 264 -9.96 -2.20 13.76
C ASP A 264 -9.97 -1.44 12.41
N ALA A 265 -8.78 -1.17 11.85
CA ALA A 265 -8.67 -0.41 10.60
C ALA A 265 -9.43 -1.08 9.45
N THR A 266 -10.17 -0.25 8.72
CA THR A 266 -10.88 -0.57 7.48
C THR A 266 -10.45 0.42 6.39
N PRO A 267 -10.70 0.10 5.10
CA PRO A 267 -10.54 1.07 4.02
C PRO A 267 -11.17 2.44 4.33
N SER A 268 -12.41 2.44 4.84
CA SER A 268 -13.13 3.66 5.20
C SER A 268 -12.49 4.41 6.37
N SER A 269 -12.05 3.72 7.44
CA SER A 269 -11.43 4.40 8.59
C SER A 269 -10.07 5.02 8.22
N VAL A 270 -9.32 4.39 7.30
CA VAL A 270 -8.08 4.95 6.75
C VAL A 270 -8.35 6.26 6.00
N VAL A 271 -9.36 6.27 5.11
CA VAL A 271 -9.76 7.48 4.37
C VAL A 271 -10.24 8.57 5.32
N VAL A 272 -10.98 8.24 6.38
CA VAL A 272 -11.39 9.21 7.41
C VAL A 272 -10.18 9.87 8.07
N GLN A 273 -9.13 9.11 8.40
CA GLN A 273 -7.90 9.68 8.96
C GLN A 273 -7.14 10.55 7.94
N ALA A 274 -7.06 10.12 6.69
CA ALA A 274 -6.48 10.90 5.61
C ALA A 274 -7.19 12.26 5.47
N LEU A 275 -8.53 12.26 5.39
CA LEU A 275 -9.36 13.47 5.31
C LEU A 275 -9.22 14.39 6.52
N ARG A 276 -9.10 13.83 7.74
CA ARG A 276 -8.91 14.61 8.96
C ARG A 276 -7.64 15.45 8.91
N LEU A 277 -6.56 14.88 8.37
CA LEU A 277 -5.24 15.52 8.36
C LEU A 277 -5.01 16.37 7.11
N ALA A 278 -5.50 15.93 5.95
CA ALA A 278 -5.37 16.62 4.67
C ALA A 278 -5.85 18.08 4.74
N LYS A 279 -5.12 18.95 4.04
CA LYS A 279 -5.41 20.38 3.92
C LYS A 279 -5.70 20.79 2.47
N ASP A 280 -6.39 21.93 2.35
CA ASP A 280 -6.58 22.68 1.12
C ASP A 280 -7.04 21.83 -0.10
N GLY A 281 -6.43 22.04 -1.27
CA GLY A 281 -6.75 21.32 -2.52
C GLY A 281 -6.57 19.80 -2.41
N THR A 282 -5.58 19.32 -1.68
CA THR A 282 -5.40 17.89 -1.41
C THR A 282 -6.61 17.31 -0.68
N ARG A 283 -7.12 18.01 0.35
CA ARG A 283 -8.33 17.58 1.06
C ARG A 283 -9.53 17.56 0.13
N ALA A 284 -9.78 18.65 -0.61
CA ALA A 284 -10.93 18.77 -1.49
C ALA A 284 -10.92 17.70 -2.60
N ALA A 285 -9.75 17.37 -3.13
CA ALA A 285 -9.55 16.30 -4.09
C ALA A 285 -9.89 14.91 -3.50
N ILE A 286 -9.40 14.60 -2.29
CA ILE A 286 -9.73 13.34 -1.62
C ILE A 286 -11.24 13.26 -1.35
N GLU A 287 -11.88 14.33 -0.88
CA GLU A 287 -13.33 14.37 -0.67
C GLU A 287 -14.10 14.06 -1.95
N ALA A 288 -13.78 14.74 -3.06
CA ALA A 288 -14.45 14.54 -4.35
C ALA A 288 -14.28 13.12 -4.90
N VAL A 289 -13.07 12.56 -4.84
CA VAL A 289 -12.79 11.21 -5.34
C VAL A 289 -13.45 10.15 -4.45
N CYS A 290 -13.42 10.32 -3.12
CA CYS A 290 -14.05 9.37 -2.21
C CYS A 290 -15.58 9.40 -2.29
N GLU A 291 -16.18 10.57 -2.53
CA GLU A 291 -17.63 10.69 -2.79
C GLU A 291 -18.03 9.95 -4.07
N ALA A 292 -17.26 10.11 -5.15
CA ALA A 292 -17.48 9.36 -6.39
C ALA A 292 -17.32 7.84 -6.16
N ALA A 293 -16.29 7.43 -5.42
CA ALA A 293 -16.02 6.03 -5.09
C ALA A 293 -17.12 5.37 -4.24
N ALA A 294 -17.83 6.11 -3.40
CA ALA A 294 -18.78 5.56 -2.42
C ALA A 294 -19.95 4.78 -3.03
N THR A 295 -20.25 5.00 -4.31
CA THR A 295 -21.35 4.32 -5.02
C THR A 295 -20.88 3.22 -5.98
N LEU A 296 -19.57 2.98 -6.04
CA LEU A 296 -18.93 2.11 -7.02
C LEU A 296 -18.35 0.89 -6.33
N THR A 297 -18.58 -0.29 -6.90
CA THR A 297 -18.07 -1.57 -6.39
C THR A 297 -17.18 -2.31 -7.37
N ASP A 298 -17.07 -1.80 -8.60
CA ASP A 298 -16.27 -2.39 -9.67
C ASP A 298 -15.19 -1.39 -10.12
N PRO A 299 -13.89 -1.72 -9.98
CA PRO A 299 -12.81 -0.82 -10.35
C PRO A 299 -12.82 -0.39 -11.82
N GLU A 300 -13.26 -1.25 -12.74
CA GLU A 300 -13.28 -0.92 -14.18
C GLU A 300 -14.34 0.14 -14.51
N SER A 301 -15.54 0.01 -13.94
CA SER A 301 -16.59 1.04 -14.06
C SER A 301 -16.21 2.37 -13.40
N ALA A 302 -15.22 2.37 -12.49
CA ALA A 302 -14.82 3.53 -11.73
C ALA A 302 -13.78 4.42 -12.43
N LEU A 303 -13.10 3.96 -13.48
CA LEU A 303 -12.01 4.70 -14.13
C LEU A 303 -12.44 6.11 -14.57
N MET A 304 -13.55 6.21 -15.30
CA MET A 304 -14.07 7.48 -15.80
C MET A 304 -14.67 8.37 -14.69
N PRO A 305 -15.53 7.86 -13.77
CA PRO A 305 -16.01 8.63 -12.63
C PRO A 305 -14.91 9.23 -11.76
N LEU A 306 -13.89 8.44 -11.39
CA LEU A 306 -12.80 8.93 -10.55
C LEU A 306 -11.93 9.95 -11.30
N ARG A 307 -11.71 9.75 -12.62
CA ARG A 307 -11.04 10.75 -13.45
C ARG A 307 -11.79 12.09 -13.47
N ALA A 308 -13.12 12.05 -13.62
CA ALA A 308 -13.95 13.25 -13.60
C ALA A 308 -13.91 13.96 -12.24
N ALA A 309 -13.88 13.20 -11.14
CA ALA A 309 -13.83 13.76 -9.78
C ALA A 309 -12.51 14.46 -9.47
N ILE A 310 -11.37 13.92 -9.92
CA ILE A 310 -10.04 14.51 -9.65
C ILE A 310 -9.65 15.62 -10.64
N ALA A 311 -10.25 15.65 -11.84
CA ALA A 311 -9.90 16.60 -12.90
C ALA A 311 -9.89 18.08 -12.49
N PRO A 312 -10.79 18.60 -11.62
CA PRO A 312 -10.73 19.99 -11.17
C PRO A 312 -9.49 20.36 -10.34
N PHE A 313 -8.82 19.36 -9.77
CA PHE A 313 -7.66 19.52 -8.89
C PHE A 313 -6.35 19.10 -9.56
N ASP A 314 -6.42 18.44 -10.71
CA ASP A 314 -5.27 18.00 -11.51
C ASP A 314 -4.69 19.18 -12.32
N THR A 315 -3.37 19.37 -12.21
CA THR A 315 -2.65 20.39 -13.00
C THR A 315 -2.00 19.82 -14.26
N VAL A 316 -1.77 18.51 -14.32
CA VAL A 316 -1.13 17.85 -15.48
C VAL A 316 -2.02 17.99 -16.71
N GLY A 317 -3.34 17.89 -16.55
CA GLY A 317 -4.32 18.09 -17.61
C GLY A 317 -4.77 16.78 -18.26
N PRO A 318 -5.59 16.85 -19.32
CA PRO A 318 -6.25 15.67 -19.89
C PRO A 318 -5.27 14.71 -20.58
N ASP A 319 -4.23 15.23 -21.23
CA ASP A 319 -3.15 14.44 -21.84
C ASP A 319 -1.95 14.39 -20.89
N TYR A 320 -1.77 13.26 -20.21
CA TYR A 320 -0.71 13.10 -19.21
C TYR A 320 0.69 13.22 -19.83
N ARG A 321 0.86 12.76 -21.09
CA ARG A 321 2.16 12.76 -21.78
C ARG A 321 2.48 14.10 -22.44
N ASN A 322 1.50 15.00 -22.51
CA ASN A 322 1.66 16.38 -22.93
C ASN A 322 1.09 17.34 -21.87
N PRO A 323 1.79 17.49 -20.72
CA PRO A 323 1.28 18.26 -19.59
C PRO A 323 0.94 19.71 -19.93
N SER A 324 -0.10 20.23 -19.29
CA SER A 324 -0.52 21.62 -19.42
C SER A 324 0.58 22.59 -18.96
N LEU A 325 0.55 23.84 -19.44
CA LEU A 325 1.51 24.88 -19.00
C LEU A 325 1.46 25.16 -17.48
N GLY A 326 0.33 24.87 -16.84
CA GLY A 326 0.13 25.00 -15.40
C GLY A 326 0.56 23.78 -14.58
N ALA A 327 0.96 22.69 -15.24
CA ALA A 327 1.29 21.43 -14.60
C ALA A 327 2.41 21.57 -13.57
N ARG A 328 2.25 20.87 -12.45
CA ARG A 328 3.29 20.65 -11.43
C ARG A 328 3.79 21.95 -10.79
N ARG A 329 2.99 23.03 -10.85
CA ARG A 329 3.25 24.30 -10.18
C ARG A 329 2.67 24.28 -8.76
N PRO A 330 3.33 24.92 -7.78
CA PRO A 330 2.78 25.09 -6.44
C PRO A 330 1.39 25.72 -6.44
N SER A 331 0.49 25.18 -5.63
CA SER A 331 -0.86 25.68 -5.45
C SER A 331 -1.45 25.24 -4.11
N ARG A 332 -2.41 26.00 -3.59
CA ARG A 332 -3.30 25.56 -2.50
C ARG A 332 -4.64 25.03 -3.00
N LEU A 333 -4.93 25.14 -4.30
CA LEU A 333 -6.21 24.71 -4.86
C LEU A 333 -6.16 23.35 -5.53
N HIS A 334 -4.95 22.85 -5.81
CA HIS A 334 -4.72 21.61 -6.56
C HIS A 334 -4.17 20.50 -5.66
N ALA A 335 -4.12 19.29 -6.21
CA ALA A 335 -3.59 18.10 -5.56
C ALA A 335 -2.67 17.34 -6.52
N VAL A 336 -1.85 16.43 -5.97
CA VAL A 336 -1.32 15.33 -6.77
C VAL A 336 -2.49 14.38 -7.05
N GLU A 337 -2.62 13.89 -8.28
CA GLU A 337 -3.75 13.06 -8.69
C GLU A 337 -3.73 11.70 -7.99
N GLU A 338 -2.52 11.22 -7.70
CA GLU A 338 -2.25 9.83 -7.42
C GLU A 338 -2.80 9.40 -6.06
N LEU A 339 -2.65 10.24 -5.03
CA LEU A 339 -3.11 9.92 -3.68
C LEU A 339 -4.65 9.84 -3.57
N PRO A 340 -5.44 10.84 -4.04
CA PRO A 340 -6.89 10.74 -4.06
C PRO A 340 -7.38 9.49 -4.81
N ILE A 341 -6.81 9.20 -6.00
CA ILE A 341 -7.21 8.03 -6.80
C ILE A 341 -6.84 6.73 -6.08
N ALA A 342 -5.67 6.63 -5.47
CA ALA A 342 -5.27 5.47 -4.68
C ALA A 342 -6.25 5.21 -3.52
N LEU A 343 -6.66 6.24 -2.79
CA LEU A 343 -7.67 6.14 -1.73
C LEU A 343 -9.04 5.72 -2.27
N GLY A 344 -9.46 6.26 -3.42
CA GLY A 344 -10.67 5.84 -4.12
C GLY A 344 -10.65 4.35 -4.50
N MET A 345 -9.54 3.86 -5.04
CA MET A 345 -9.38 2.44 -5.41
C MET A 345 -9.33 1.51 -4.19
N VAL A 346 -8.80 1.98 -3.06
CA VAL A 346 -8.84 1.25 -1.78
C VAL A 346 -10.28 1.12 -1.26
N LEU A 347 -11.10 2.16 -1.41
CA LEU A 347 -12.52 2.10 -1.06
C LEU A 347 -13.30 1.12 -1.95
N ILE A 348 -13.13 1.24 -3.27
CA ILE A 348 -13.85 0.40 -4.25
C ILE A 348 -13.47 -1.07 -4.10
N GLY A 349 -12.18 -1.38 -3.93
CA GLY A 349 -11.73 -2.76 -3.76
C GLY A 349 -12.04 -3.34 -2.38
N GLY A 350 -12.47 -2.54 -1.40
CA GLY A 350 -12.89 -3.04 -0.08
C GLY A 350 -11.78 -3.77 0.71
N GLY A 351 -10.52 -3.54 0.36
CA GLY A 351 -9.37 -4.26 0.90
C GLY A 351 -9.05 -5.59 0.20
N ASP A 352 -9.64 -5.87 -0.97
CA ASP A 352 -9.14 -6.86 -1.91
C ASP A 352 -7.97 -6.29 -2.72
N PHE A 353 -6.79 -6.90 -2.58
CA PHE A 353 -5.57 -6.39 -3.19
C PHE A 353 -5.63 -6.38 -4.72
N ARG A 354 -6.14 -7.46 -5.31
CA ARG A 354 -6.20 -7.63 -6.76
C ARG A 354 -7.11 -6.59 -7.41
N ALA A 355 -8.31 -6.41 -6.89
CA ALA A 355 -9.27 -5.43 -7.36
C ALA A 355 -8.73 -4.01 -7.22
N THR A 356 -8.17 -3.65 -6.05
CA THR A 356 -7.62 -2.32 -5.80
C THR A 356 -6.44 -2.00 -6.73
N VAL A 357 -5.44 -2.89 -6.80
CA VAL A 357 -4.22 -2.65 -7.57
C VAL A 357 -4.49 -2.70 -9.07
N LEU A 358 -5.27 -3.66 -9.58
CA LEU A 358 -5.60 -3.67 -11.02
C LEU A 358 -6.49 -2.49 -11.41
N GLY A 359 -7.34 -1.99 -10.51
CA GLY A 359 -8.06 -0.74 -10.70
C GLY A 359 -7.12 0.44 -10.89
N ALA A 360 -6.15 0.58 -9.98
CA ALA A 360 -5.10 1.60 -10.05
C ALA A 360 -4.25 1.50 -11.33
N VAL A 361 -3.82 0.30 -11.71
CA VAL A 361 -3.02 0.05 -12.91
C VAL A 361 -3.80 0.41 -14.18
N ASN A 362 -5.06 -0.02 -14.29
CA ASN A 362 -5.88 0.24 -15.47
C ASN A 362 -6.46 1.65 -15.53
N TYR A 363 -6.36 2.45 -14.45
CA TYR A 363 -6.61 3.90 -14.49
C TYR A 363 -5.63 4.62 -15.42
N GLY A 364 -4.42 4.08 -15.58
CA GLY A 364 -3.37 4.67 -16.40
C GLY A 364 -2.81 5.94 -15.79
N ARG A 365 -2.21 6.81 -16.63
CA ARG A 365 -1.52 8.03 -16.17
C ARG A 365 -0.37 7.64 -15.22
N ASP A 366 -0.21 8.26 -14.06
CA ASP A 366 0.85 7.91 -13.09
C ASP A 366 0.48 6.64 -12.26
N CYS A 367 0.18 5.54 -12.96
CA CYS A 367 -0.46 4.38 -12.36
C CYS A 367 0.46 3.48 -11.55
N ASP A 368 1.78 3.49 -11.78
CA ASP A 368 2.75 2.89 -10.85
C ASP A 368 2.63 3.54 -9.48
N SER A 369 2.68 4.88 -9.38
CA SER A 369 2.52 5.58 -8.09
C SER A 369 1.17 5.34 -7.41
N ILE A 370 0.07 5.33 -8.19
CA ILE A 370 -1.28 5.03 -7.66
C ILE A 370 -1.34 3.60 -7.12
N ALA A 371 -0.77 2.64 -7.87
CA ALA A 371 -0.74 1.23 -7.49
C ALA A 371 0.19 0.99 -6.29
N THR A 372 1.34 1.67 -6.22
CA THR A 372 2.25 1.70 -5.07
C THR A 372 1.50 2.11 -3.81
N MET A 373 0.83 3.27 -3.82
CA MET A 373 0.13 3.78 -2.64
C MET A 373 -1.06 2.91 -2.23
N SER A 374 -1.87 2.49 -3.19
CA SER A 374 -3.05 1.65 -2.92
C SER A 374 -2.65 0.25 -2.44
N GLY A 375 -1.63 -0.36 -3.05
CA GLY A 375 -1.04 -1.63 -2.65
C GLY A 375 -0.45 -1.58 -1.24
N ALA A 376 0.25 -0.49 -0.89
CA ALA A 376 0.77 -0.28 0.46
C ALA A 376 -0.34 -0.24 1.52
N LEU A 377 -1.43 0.45 1.23
CA LEU A 377 -2.57 0.57 2.16
C LEU A 377 -3.28 -0.77 2.35
N VAL A 378 -3.56 -1.50 1.29
CA VAL A 378 -4.19 -2.83 1.40
C VAL A 378 -3.26 -3.81 2.13
N GLY A 379 -1.97 -3.79 1.79
CA GLY A 379 -0.96 -4.61 2.47
C GLY A 379 -0.86 -4.30 3.97
N ALA A 380 -0.87 -3.02 4.36
CA ALA A 380 -0.88 -2.60 5.77
C ALA A 380 -2.17 -3.03 6.51
N LEU A 381 -3.32 -3.00 5.81
CA LEU A 381 -4.61 -3.41 6.37
C LEU A 381 -4.72 -4.93 6.57
N ARG A 382 -4.16 -5.72 5.64
CA ARG A 382 -4.46 -7.15 5.51
C ARG A 382 -3.27 -8.09 5.73
N GLY A 383 -2.04 -7.57 5.82
CA GLY A 383 -0.83 -8.36 5.96
C GLY A 383 -0.28 -8.88 4.63
N ALA A 384 0.86 -9.58 4.67
CA ALA A 384 1.57 -10.03 3.47
C ALA A 384 0.76 -11.01 2.62
N ALA A 385 -0.06 -11.85 3.25
CA ALA A 385 -0.89 -12.85 2.58
C ALA A 385 -1.98 -12.26 1.68
N ALA A 386 -2.24 -10.95 1.76
CA ALA A 386 -3.17 -10.27 0.87
C ALA A 386 -2.58 -10.03 -0.51
N VAL A 387 -1.25 -9.95 -0.63
CA VAL A 387 -0.57 -9.76 -1.90
C VAL A 387 -0.48 -11.12 -2.63
N PRO A 388 -0.95 -11.24 -3.88
CA PRO A 388 -0.87 -12.50 -4.62
C PRO A 388 0.58 -13.01 -4.72
N ALA A 389 0.81 -14.25 -4.28
CA ALA A 389 2.12 -14.87 -4.25
C ALA A 389 2.72 -14.94 -5.66
N GLU A 390 1.88 -15.23 -6.68
CA GLU A 390 2.31 -15.30 -8.07
C GLU A 390 2.85 -13.97 -8.61
N TRP A 391 2.45 -12.83 -8.03
CA TRP A 391 2.97 -11.53 -8.41
C TRP A 391 4.19 -11.16 -7.58
N SER A 392 4.12 -11.28 -6.26
CA SER A 392 5.23 -10.92 -5.38
C SER A 392 6.49 -11.76 -5.63
N GLU A 393 6.36 -13.08 -5.86
CA GLU A 393 7.49 -13.95 -6.18
C GLU A 393 8.11 -13.61 -7.54
N GLU A 394 7.27 -13.33 -8.54
CA GLU A 394 7.73 -13.00 -9.88
C GLU A 394 8.41 -11.62 -9.93
N VAL A 395 7.85 -10.61 -9.25
CA VAL A 395 8.47 -9.28 -9.13
C VAL A 395 9.81 -9.38 -8.39
N ALA A 396 9.87 -10.12 -7.28
CA ALA A 396 11.13 -10.35 -6.56
C ALA A 396 12.19 -11.00 -7.45
N ARG A 397 11.79 -12.05 -8.20
CA ARG A 397 12.67 -12.78 -9.11
C ARG A 397 13.16 -11.92 -10.28
N ALA A 398 12.25 -11.22 -10.96
CA ALA A 398 12.56 -10.38 -12.11
C ALA A 398 13.42 -9.18 -11.70
N SER A 399 13.03 -8.48 -10.63
CA SER A 399 13.78 -7.34 -10.10
C SER A 399 15.09 -7.73 -9.42
N ARG A 400 15.27 -9.00 -9.05
CA ARG A 400 16.41 -9.50 -8.24
C ARG A 400 16.53 -8.76 -6.90
N LEU A 401 15.38 -8.53 -6.27
CA LEU A 401 15.27 -7.85 -4.99
C LEU A 401 14.60 -8.76 -3.96
N ASP A 402 15.05 -8.66 -2.71
CA ASP A 402 14.29 -9.17 -1.58
C ASP A 402 13.20 -8.15 -1.23
N LEU A 403 11.93 -8.53 -1.45
CA LEU A 403 10.79 -7.66 -1.16
C LEU A 403 10.31 -7.78 0.29
N GLN A 404 10.67 -8.83 1.03
CA GLN A 404 10.19 -9.06 2.39
C GLN A 404 11.11 -8.44 3.44
N ALA A 405 12.43 -8.59 3.28
CA ALA A 405 13.41 -8.13 4.26
C ALA A 405 13.26 -6.64 4.65
N PRO A 406 13.00 -5.69 3.72
CA PRO A 406 12.80 -4.28 4.09
C PRO A 406 11.63 -4.08 5.06
N GLY A 407 10.52 -4.80 4.88
CA GLY A 407 9.35 -4.70 5.75
C GLY A 407 9.61 -5.25 7.15
N ALA A 408 10.31 -6.40 7.23
CA ALA A 408 10.69 -7.00 8.50
C ALA A 408 11.71 -6.14 9.28
N ALA A 409 12.70 -5.58 8.57
CA ALA A 409 13.67 -4.65 9.14
C ALA A 409 12.97 -3.42 9.71
N LEU A 410 12.05 -2.83 8.95
CA LEU A 410 11.34 -1.64 9.38
C LEU A 410 10.39 -1.91 10.54
N ALA A 411 9.76 -3.07 10.61
CA ALA A 411 8.97 -3.48 11.78
C ALA A 411 9.84 -3.58 13.05
N THR A 412 11.10 -4.00 12.91
CA THR A 412 12.07 -3.98 14.01
C THR A 412 12.38 -2.55 14.43
N VAL A 413 12.71 -1.67 13.48
CA VAL A 413 12.96 -0.24 13.75
C VAL A 413 11.76 0.40 14.44
N ALA A 414 10.53 0.17 13.96
CA ALA A 414 9.31 0.72 14.54
C ALA A 414 9.15 0.37 16.03
N ARG A 415 9.47 -0.86 16.44
CA ARG A 415 9.44 -1.27 17.87
C ARG A 415 10.48 -0.52 18.71
N GLU A 416 11.66 -0.29 18.15
CA GLU A 416 12.74 0.43 18.82
C GLU A 416 12.39 1.92 18.98
N VAL A 417 11.90 2.56 17.92
CA VAL A 417 11.41 3.94 17.93
C VAL A 417 10.29 4.11 18.96
N PHE A 418 9.28 3.23 18.94
CA PHE A 418 8.20 3.24 19.93
C PHE A 418 8.72 3.12 21.38
N THR A 419 9.76 2.32 21.61
CA THR A 419 10.39 2.19 22.92
C THR A 419 11.06 3.50 23.35
N ARG A 420 11.78 4.16 22.43
CA ARG A 420 12.40 5.48 22.67
C ARG A 420 11.35 6.55 22.95
N ASP A 421 10.24 6.55 22.22
CA ASP A 421 9.17 7.52 22.43
C ASP A 421 8.50 7.39 23.79
N ARG A 422 8.27 6.15 24.25
CA ARG A 422 7.74 5.91 25.60
C ARG A 422 8.69 6.44 26.66
N ALA A 423 10.01 6.33 26.45
CA ALA A 423 11.00 6.90 27.36
C ALA A 423 10.95 8.44 27.33
N ARG A 424 10.94 9.06 26.14
CA ARG A 424 10.82 10.52 25.97
C ARG A 424 9.56 11.08 26.61
N ALA A 425 8.42 10.44 26.38
CA ALA A 425 7.13 10.85 26.94
C ALA A 425 7.14 10.82 28.48
N ARG A 426 7.70 9.75 29.09
CA ARG A 426 7.85 9.65 30.55
C ARG A 426 8.77 10.72 31.11
N THR A 427 9.90 10.99 30.45
CA THR A 427 10.83 12.06 30.85
C THR A 427 10.13 13.43 30.81
N HIS A 428 9.38 13.70 29.74
CA HIS A 428 8.60 14.93 29.61
C HIS A 428 7.53 15.05 30.69
N GLU A 429 6.75 13.99 30.92
CA GLU A 429 5.71 13.94 31.96
C GLU A 429 6.31 14.24 33.34
N GLN A 430 7.41 13.58 33.71
CA GLN A 430 8.12 13.81 34.97
C GLN A 430 8.58 15.26 35.13
N ALA A 431 9.19 15.83 34.09
CA ALA A 431 9.66 17.21 34.10
C ALA A 431 8.49 18.21 34.24
N PHE A 432 7.41 18.00 33.48
CA PHE A 432 6.23 18.86 33.53
C PHE A 432 5.53 18.80 34.89
N THR A 433 5.35 17.61 35.46
CA THR A 433 4.79 17.44 36.81
C THR A 433 5.65 18.13 37.87
N ALA A 434 6.98 18.01 37.79
CA ALA A 434 7.88 18.64 38.75
C ALA A 434 7.77 20.17 38.73
N ILE A 435 7.71 20.79 37.55
CA ILE A 435 7.57 22.25 37.41
C ILE A 435 6.17 22.71 37.86
N SER A 436 5.13 21.95 37.53
CA SER A 436 3.75 22.30 37.88
C SER A 436 3.43 22.19 39.37
N ALA A 437 4.24 21.44 40.13
CA ALA A 437 4.10 21.29 41.58
C ALA A 437 4.75 22.46 42.37
N ILE A 438 5.49 23.35 41.71
CA ILE A 438 6.11 24.51 42.36
C ILE A 438 4.98 25.52 42.68
N PRO A 439 4.74 25.88 43.96
CA PRO A 439 3.73 26.88 44.29
C PRO A 439 4.05 28.20 43.60
N ALA A 440 3.05 28.83 42.98
CA ALA A 440 3.18 30.21 42.51
C ALA A 440 3.68 31.04 43.70
N MET A 441 4.78 31.78 43.51
CA MET A 441 5.27 32.71 44.53
C MET A 441 4.12 33.64 44.89
N THR A 442 3.50 33.40 46.04
CA THR A 442 2.58 34.33 46.66
C THR A 442 3.35 35.62 46.85
N GLU A 443 2.83 36.71 46.30
CA GLU A 443 3.27 38.06 46.60
C GLU A 443 3.44 38.18 48.10
N ALA A 444 4.69 38.16 48.55
CA ALA A 444 5.04 38.42 49.93
C ALA A 444 4.66 39.86 50.19
N GLY A 445 3.68 40.04 51.08
CA GLY A 445 3.06 41.32 51.41
C GLY A 445 4.05 42.47 51.53
N GLY A 446 3.88 43.46 50.66
CA GLY A 446 4.26 44.84 50.91
C GLY A 446 3.21 45.49 51.80
N ARG A 447 3.69 46.03 52.91
CA ARG A 447 2.99 46.67 54.04
C ARG A 447 2.04 47.79 53.67
#